data_AF-A0A0B7GXS7-F1
#
_entry.id   AF-A0A0B7GXS7-F1
#
_cell.length_a   1.000
_cell.length_b   1.000
_cell.length_c   1.000
_cell.angle_alpha   90.00
_cell.angle_beta   90.00
_cell.angle_gamma   90.00
#
_symmetry.space_group_name_H-M   'P 1'
#
loop_
_entity.id
_entity.type
_entity.pdbx_description
1 polymer ?
#
loop_
_entity_poly.entity_id
_entity_poly.type
_entity_poly.pdbx_seq_one_letter_code
_entity_poly.pdbx_strand_id
1 'polypeptide(L)' 'MGNIQAPIKKALTKEPKGLGGRPAYDYVMMFKIIILQKLYNISDDQTEYQINDRLSFMRFFRIGIKR' A
#
# COMPACT_ATOMS: atom_id res chain seq x y z
N MET A 1 -14.37 -5.27 13.90
CA MET A 1 -13.54 -5.48 12.68
C MET A 1 -12.08 -5.46 13.11
N GLY A 2 -11.37 -6.59 12.99
CA GLY A 2 -10.00 -6.72 13.51
C GLY A 2 -9.01 -5.81 12.77
N ASN A 3 -8.14 -5.13 13.53
CA ASN A 3 -7.09 -4.28 12.98
C ASN A 3 -6.00 -5.12 12.29
N ILE A 4 -6.11 -5.27 10.97
CA ILE A 4 -5.17 -6.01 10.12
C ILE A 4 -3.74 -5.40 10.11
N GLN A 5 -3.57 -4.16 10.57
CA GLN A 5 -2.28 -3.49 10.62
C GLN A 5 -1.28 -4.17 11.57
N ALA A 6 -1.75 -4.65 12.73
CA ALA A 6 -0.91 -5.27 13.74
C ALA A 6 -0.25 -6.59 13.27
N PRO A 7 -0.99 -7.57 12.71
CA PRO A 7 -0.38 -8.80 12.22
C PRO A 7 0.52 -8.56 11.01
N ILE A 8 0.14 -7.67 10.08
CA ILE A 8 0.95 -7.35 8.90
C ILE A 8 2.28 -6.72 9.28
N LYS A 9 2.25 -5.73 10.19
CA LYS A 9 3.47 -5.07 10.64
C LYS A 9 4.41 -6.05 11.32
N LYS A 10 3.90 -6.93 12.19
CA LYS A 10 4.70 -7.98 12.86
C LYS A 10 5.29 -8.99 11.87
N ALA A 11 4.55 -9.38 10.83
CA ALA A 11 5.00 -10.36 9.85
C ALA A 11 6.01 -9.78 8.84
N LEU A 12 5.92 -8.48 8.53
CA LEU A 12 6.73 -7.83 7.49
C LEU A 12 7.82 -6.92 8.04
N THR A 13 7.85 -6.65 9.36
CA THR A 13 8.98 -5.93 9.99
C THR A 13 10.28 -6.69 9.74
N LYS A 14 11.15 -6.07 8.95
CA LYS A 14 12.49 -6.57 8.66
C LYS A 14 13.50 -5.70 9.40
N GLU A 15 14.46 -6.34 10.06
CA GLU A 15 15.53 -5.61 10.73
C GLU A 15 16.34 -4.82 9.70
N PRO A 16 16.60 -3.52 9.95
CA PRO A 16 17.38 -2.69 9.06
C PRO A 16 18.81 -3.26 8.97
N LYS A 17 19.28 -3.52 7.73
CA LYS A 17 20.62 -4.07 7.49
C LYS A 17 21.76 -3.05 7.64
N GLY A 18 21.47 -1.77 7.88
CA GLY A 18 22.48 -0.71 8.04
C GLY A 18 21.88 0.68 8.25
N LEU A 19 22.76 1.67 8.41
CA LEU A 19 22.45 3.09 8.71
C LEU A 19 21.96 3.91 7.51
N GLY A 20 21.63 3.27 6.37
CA GLY A 20 21.34 3.98 5.12
C GLY A 20 20.16 3.38 4.35
N GLY A 21 19.41 4.26 3.67
CA GLY A 21 18.30 3.92 2.77
C GLY A 21 17.02 4.71 3.08
N ARG A 22 16.20 4.99 2.05
CA ARG A 22 14.85 5.53 2.25
C ARG A 22 14.05 4.52 3.06
N PRO A 23 13.33 4.94 4.13
CA PRO A 23 12.49 4.03 4.88
C PRO A 23 11.50 3.34 3.94
N ALA A 24 11.25 2.05 4.18
CA ALA A 24 10.31 1.27 3.39
C ALA A 24 8.92 1.92 3.44
N TYR A 25 8.17 1.82 2.34
CA TYR A 25 6.76 2.22 2.33
C TYR A 25 5.97 1.44 3.37
N ASP A 26 4.84 2.01 3.83
CA ASP A 26 3.95 1.33 4.76
C ASP A 26 3.52 -0.03 4.17
N TYR A 27 3.86 -1.12 4.87
CA TYR A 27 3.54 -2.47 4.45
C TYR A 27 2.04 -2.69 4.23
N VAL A 28 1.19 -1.97 4.96
CA VAL A 28 -0.27 -2.02 4.79
C VAL A 28 -0.67 -1.39 3.45
N MET A 29 0.00 -0.31 3.03
CA MET A 29 -0.20 0.31 1.72
C MET A 29 0.26 -0.63 0.61
N MET A 30 1.46 -1.23 0.74
CA MET A 30 1.96 -2.19 -0.25
C MET A 30 1.04 -3.40 -0.40
N PHE A 31 0.53 -3.95 0.71
CA PHE A 31 -0.41 -5.06 0.68
C PHE A 31 -1.71 -4.72 -0.08
N LYS A 32 -2.24 -3.52 0.12
CA LYS A 32 -3.40 -3.02 -0.62
C LYS A 32 -3.14 -2.87 -2.12
N ILE A 33 -1.94 -2.43 -2.52
CA ILE A 33 -1.53 -2.32 -3.93
C ILE A 33 -1.51 -3.69 -4.60
N ILE A 34 -0.91 -4.69 -3.95
CA ILE A 34 -0.84 -6.07 -4.47
C ILE A 34 -2.24 -6.66 -4.68
N ILE A 35 -3.17 -6.40 -3.75
CA ILE A 35 -4.58 -6.83 -3.92
C ILE A 35 -5.19 -6.18 -5.16
N LEU A 36 -5.00 -4.87 -5.36
CA LEU A 36 -5.51 -4.16 -6.53
C LEU A 36 -4.93 -4.73 -7.84
N GLN A 37 -3.62 -4.95 -7.88
CA GLN A 37 -2.93 -5.54 -9.02
C GLN A 37 -3.53 -6.89 -9.39
N LYS A 38 -3.82 -7.74 -8.40
CA LYS A 38 -4.42 -9.06 -8.64
C LYS A 38 -5.90 -9.00 -9.03
N LEU A 39 -6.67 -8.06 -8.50
CA LEU A 39 -8.09 -7.92 -8.84
C LEU A 39 -8.32 -7.36 -10.24
N TYR A 40 -7.49 -6.42 -10.67
CA TYR A 40 -7.62 -5.75 -11.97
C TYR A 40 -6.66 -6.28 -13.04
N ASN A 41 -5.76 -7.21 -12.67
CA ASN A 41 -4.75 -7.80 -13.53
C ASN A 41 -3.90 -6.75 -14.28
N ILE A 42 -3.45 -5.73 -13.54
CA ILE A 42 -2.67 -4.60 -14.05
C ILE A 42 -1.23 -4.63 -13.54
N SER A 43 -0.31 -4.01 -14.30
CA SER A 43 1.09 -3.87 -13.91
C SER A 43 1.27 -2.87 -12.75
N ASP A 44 2.47 -2.87 -12.17
CA ASP A 44 2.83 -1.94 -11.08
C ASP A 44 2.70 -0.48 -11.53
N ASP A 45 3.30 -0.14 -12.68
CA ASP A 45 3.23 1.23 -13.26
C ASP A 45 1.78 1.67 -13.53
N GLN A 46 0.96 0.77 -14.07
CA GLN A 46 -0.46 1.05 -14.33
C GLN A 46 -1.25 1.23 -13.04
N THR A 47 -0.89 0.50 -11.98
CA THR A 47 -1.52 0.63 -10.67
C THR A 47 -1.21 2.00 -10.06
N GLU A 48 0.04 2.45 -10.14
CA GLU A 48 0.44 3.78 -9.66
C GLU A 48 -0.33 4.89 -10.39
N TYR A 49 -0.42 4.81 -11.72
CA TYR A 49 -1.18 5.76 -12.51
C TYR A 49 -2.67 5.78 -12.11
N GLN A 50 -3.29 4.61 -11.97
CA GLN A 50 -4.70 4.53 -11.61
C GLN A 50 -5.00 4.94 -10.15
N ILE A 51 -4.06 4.77 -9.21
CA ILE A 51 -4.24 5.23 -7.83
C ILE A 51 -4.35 6.76 -7.78
N ASN A 52 -3.59 7.47 -8.61
CA ASN A 52 -3.59 8.92 -8.66
C ASN A 52 -4.82 9.47 -9.40
N ASP A 53 -5.35 8.75 -10.39
CA ASP A 53 -6.46 9.20 -11.23
C ASP A 53 -7.84 8.76 -10.70
N ARG A 54 -7.96 7.56 -10.11
CA ARG A 54 -9.26 7.01 -9.71
C ARG A 54 -9.63 7.33 -8.26
N LEU A 55 -10.68 8.13 -8.10
CA LEU A 55 -11.34 8.42 -6.81
C LEU A 55 -11.69 7.18 -5.98
N SER A 56 -12.10 6.08 -6.61
CA SER A 56 -12.40 4.82 -5.92
C SER A 56 -11.16 4.22 -5.26
N PHE A 57 -9.99 4.33 -5.90
CA PHE A 57 -8.72 3.84 -5.36
C PHE A 57 -8.23 4.81 -4.27
N MET A 58 -8.33 6.12 -4.50
CA MET A 58 -7.99 7.12 -3.47
C MET A 58 -8.81 6.93 -2.18
N ARG A 59 -10.11 6.59 -2.29
CA ARG A 59 -10.96 6.26 -1.14
C ARG A 59 -10.53 4.96 -0.45
N PHE A 60 -10.13 3.94 -1.21
CA PHE A 60 -9.64 2.66 -0.68
C PHE A 60 -8.31 2.79 0.09
N PHE A 61 -7.42 3.63 -0.40
CA PHE A 61 -6.16 3.97 0.27
C PHE A 61 -6.32 5.09 1.31
N ARG A 62 -7.49 5.73 1.39
CA ARG A 62 -7.80 6.83 2.32
C ARG A 62 -6.88 8.04 2.16
N ILE A 63 -6.36 8.23 0.96
CA ILE A 63 -5.50 9.36 0.51
C ILE A 63 -6.30 10.43 -0.26
N GLY A 64 -7.63 10.26 -0.35
CA GLY A 64 -8.52 11.24 -0.97
C GLY A 64 -8.79 12.47 -0.11
N ILE A 65 -9.19 13.56 -0.78
CA ILE A 65 -9.53 14.86 -0.20
C ILE A 65 -10.50 14.68 0.97
N LYS A 66 -10.08 15.11 2.17
CA LYS A 66 -10.99 15.31 3.30
C LYS A 66 -11.96 16.42 2.91
N ARG A 67 -13.26 16.11 2.82
CA ARG A 67 -14.30 17.12 2.96
C ARG A 67 -14.42 17.50 4.42
#